data_AF-A0A0B7BMD3-F1
#
_entry.id   AF-A0A0B7BMD3-F1
#
_cell.length_a   1.000
_cell.length_b   1.000
_cell.length_c   1.000
_cell.angle_alpha   90.00
_cell.angle_beta   90.00
_cell.angle_gamma   90.00
#
_symmetry.space_group_name_H-M   'P 1'
#
loop_
_entity.id
_entity.type
_entity.pdbx_description
1 polymer ?
#
loop_
_entity_poly.entity_id
_entity_poly.type
_entity_poly.pdbx_seq_one_letter_code
_entity_poly.pdbx_strand_id
1 'polypeptide(L)'
;IPREQNSIMKKLASSTWGAKSKILNTLYYRRVRPVLEYGIAAWSSASNKQFVKVSNSQNRAMRIITGAMKSTPIKAMETITGIQPMADRRDRKVLVLAEKLKRLNSHPMYERSKGFGRSRIQRT
;
A
#
# COMPACT_ATOMS: atom_id res chain seq x y z
N ILE A 1 -12.20 7.05 -3.58
CA ILE A 1 -11.77 5.73 -3.03
C ILE A 1 -10.80 5.81 -1.83
N PRO A 2 -9.47 6.09 -1.90
CA PRO A 2 -8.62 6.00 -0.68
C PRO A 2 -8.93 7.08 0.38
N ARG A 3 -9.37 8.26 -0.06
CA ARG A 3 -9.69 9.40 0.82
C ARG A 3 -10.92 9.14 1.70
N GLU A 4 -11.93 8.44 1.18
CA GLU A 4 -13.17 8.13 1.92
C GLU A 4 -12.91 7.15 3.06
N GLN A 5 -12.04 6.16 2.86
CA GLN A 5 -11.74 5.16 3.90
C GLN A 5 -11.09 5.82 5.13
N ASN A 6 -10.16 6.75 4.91
CA ASN A 6 -9.54 7.53 5.98
C ASN A 6 -10.51 8.50 6.66
N SER A 7 -11.57 8.95 5.97
CA SER A 7 -12.61 9.79 6.57
C SER A 7 -13.37 9.05 7.67
N ILE A 8 -13.70 7.78 7.44
CA ILE A 8 -14.38 6.92 8.42
C ILE A 8 -13.48 6.70 9.65
N MET A 9 -12.20 6.37 9.43
CA MET A 9 -11.24 6.24 10.54
C MET A 9 -11.15 7.53 11.36
N LYS A 10 -11.13 8.69 10.69
CA LYS A 10 -11.07 10.00 11.36
C LYS A 10 -12.30 10.26 12.23
N LYS A 11 -13.50 9.89 11.77
CA LYS A 11 -14.74 10.01 12.56
C LYS A 11 -14.70 9.15 13.82
N LEU A 12 -14.14 7.95 13.73
CA LEU A 12 -14.02 7.01 14.86
C LEU A 12 -12.91 7.38 15.85
N ALA A 13 -11.89 8.10 15.40
CA ALA A 13 -10.78 8.59 16.22
C ALA A 13 -11.12 9.90 16.96
N SER A 14 -12.40 10.16 17.27
CA SER A 14 -12.88 11.46 17.80
C SER A 14 -12.08 11.96 19.02
N SER A 15 -12.06 13.28 19.22
CA SER A 15 -11.19 13.94 20.21
C SER A 15 -11.61 13.76 21.67
N THR A 16 -12.86 13.41 21.95
CA THR A 16 -13.41 13.32 23.33
C THR A 16 -13.52 11.90 23.87
N TRP A 17 -13.87 10.92 23.04
CA TRP A 17 -14.07 9.50 23.42
C TRP A 17 -13.52 8.53 22.35
N GLY A 18 -12.52 8.97 21.60
CA GLY A 18 -12.02 8.28 20.41
C GLY A 18 -11.63 6.82 20.64
N ALA A 19 -11.75 6.03 19.56
CA ALA A 19 -11.37 4.63 19.59
C ALA A 19 -9.88 4.46 19.93
N LYS A 20 -9.57 3.47 20.79
CA LYS A 20 -8.18 3.11 21.14
C LYS A 20 -7.37 2.81 19.86
N SER A 21 -6.09 3.18 19.84
CA SER A 21 -5.20 2.98 18.68
C SER A 21 -5.19 1.54 18.17
N LYS A 22 -5.33 0.53 19.04
CA LYS A 22 -5.44 -0.89 18.66
C LYS A 22 -6.66 -1.19 17.77
N ILE A 23 -7.80 -0.57 18.06
CA ILE A 23 -9.04 -0.71 17.29
C ILE A 23 -8.87 -0.03 15.93
N LEU A 24 -8.32 1.19 15.91
CA LEU A 24 -8.07 1.92 14.67
C LEU A 24 -7.06 1.20 13.77
N ASN A 25 -6.02 0.58 14.36
CA ASN A 25 -5.05 -0.22 13.64
C ASN A 25 -5.69 -1.47 13.02
N THR A 26 -6.56 -2.15 13.78
CA THR A 26 -7.36 -3.28 13.27
C THR A 26 -8.25 -2.83 12.11
N LEU A 27 -8.91 -1.68 12.23
CA LEU A 27 -9.75 -1.13 11.17
C LEU A 27 -8.96 -0.81 9.90
N TYR A 28 -7.75 -0.25 10.04
CA TYR A 28 -6.84 -0.04 8.90
C TYR A 28 -6.55 -1.37 8.18
N TYR A 29 -6.18 -2.42 8.91
CA TYR A 29 -5.90 -3.74 8.32
C TYR A 29 -7.12 -4.36 7.63
N ARG A 30 -8.31 -4.20 8.21
CA ARG A 30 -9.55 -4.82 7.70
C ARG A 30 -10.16 -4.08 6.52
N ARG A 31 -10.06 -2.74 6.47
CA ARG A 31 -10.79 -1.92 5.50
C ARG A 31 -9.90 -1.13 4.55
N VAL A 32 -8.90 -0.43 5.07
CA VAL A 32 -8.07 0.46 4.25
C VAL A 32 -7.07 -0.36 3.44
N ARG A 33 -6.35 -1.27 4.10
CA ARG A 33 -5.25 -2.02 3.48
C ARG A 33 -5.69 -2.88 2.28
N PRO A 34 -6.81 -3.63 2.31
CA PRO A 34 -7.25 -4.40 1.14
C PRO A 34 -7.54 -3.50 -0.07
N VAL A 35 -8.14 -2.32 0.15
CA VAL A 35 -8.44 -1.35 -0.91
C VAL A 35 -7.16 -0.79 -1.52
N LEU A 36 -6.11 -0.54 -0.72
CA LEU A 36 -4.82 -0.10 -1.22
C LEU A 36 -4.06 -1.22 -1.96
N GLU A 37 -4.23 -2.47 -1.54
CA GLU A 37 -3.48 -3.62 -2.08
C GLU A 37 -4.12 -4.29 -3.30
N TYR A 38 -5.44 -4.13 -3.52
CA TYR A 38 -6.18 -4.87 -4.56
C TYR A 38 -5.51 -4.81 -5.95
N GLY A 39 -5.05 -3.62 -6.37
CA GLY A 39 -4.42 -3.39 -7.67
C GLY A 39 -2.89 -3.35 -7.66
N ILE A 40 -2.23 -3.65 -6.53
CA ILE A 40 -0.81 -3.32 -6.34
C ILE A 40 0.12 -4.08 -7.30
N ALA A 41 -0.23 -5.33 -7.63
CA ALA A 41 0.55 -6.14 -8.56
C ALA A 41 0.32 -5.74 -10.02
N ALA A 42 -0.92 -5.34 -10.36
CA ALA A 42 -1.28 -4.93 -11.71
C ALA A 42 -0.65 -3.59 -12.11
N TRP A 43 -0.55 -2.64 -11.17
CA TRP A 43 0.09 -1.33 -11.40
C TRP A 43 1.53 -1.29 -10.89
N SER A 44 2.17 -2.43 -10.72
CA SER A 44 3.59 -2.50 -10.37
C SER A 44 4.49 -1.82 -11.40
N SER A 45 4.07 -1.82 -12.67
CA SER A 45 4.73 -1.10 -13.77
C SER A 45 4.36 0.39 -13.87
N ALA A 46 3.49 0.88 -12.99
CA ALA A 46 3.01 2.25 -13.02
C ALA A 46 4.05 3.25 -12.49
N SER A 47 3.81 4.54 -12.72
CA SER A 47 4.77 5.60 -12.34
C SER A 47 4.91 5.71 -10.82
N ASN A 48 6.13 5.97 -10.35
CA ASN A 48 6.42 6.28 -8.94
C ASN A 48 5.51 7.38 -8.38
N LYS A 49 5.09 8.35 -9.19
CA LYS A 49 4.15 9.43 -8.80
C LYS A 49 2.79 8.88 -8.33
N GLN A 50 2.28 7.83 -8.96
CA GLN A 50 1.01 7.20 -8.55
C GLN A 50 1.20 6.40 -7.27
N PHE A 51 2.34 5.75 -7.10
CA PHE A 51 2.66 5.01 -5.88
C PHE A 51 2.76 5.92 -4.64
N VAL A 52 3.32 7.12 -4.78
CA VAL A 52 3.36 8.12 -3.70
C VAL A 52 1.96 8.47 -3.19
N LYS A 53 0.94 8.53 -4.07
CA LYS A 53 -0.45 8.79 -3.63
C LYS A 53 -1.00 7.67 -2.72
N VAL A 54 -0.66 6.42 -3.00
CA VAL A 54 -1.04 5.26 -2.20
C VAL A 54 -0.32 5.29 -0.85
N SER A 55 1.00 5.54 -0.85
CA SER A 55 1.79 5.69 0.37
C SER A 55 1.27 6.83 1.25
N ASN A 56 0.92 7.98 0.67
CA ASN A 56 0.32 9.09 1.38
C ASN A 56 -1.02 8.75 2.04
N SER A 57 -1.79 7.81 1.47
CA SER A 57 -3.02 7.32 2.07
C SER A 57 -2.74 6.52 3.35
N GLN A 58 -1.72 5.65 3.33
CA GLN A 58 -1.25 4.92 4.53
C GLN A 58 -0.71 5.91 5.58
N ASN A 59 0.13 6.86 5.18
CA ASN A 59 0.70 7.86 6.10
C ASN A 59 -0.39 8.65 6.84
N ARG A 60 -1.47 9.00 6.13
CA ARG A 60 -2.61 9.68 6.73
C ARG A 60 -3.39 8.77 7.69
N ALA A 61 -3.54 7.49 7.37
CA ALA A 61 -4.15 6.52 8.28
C ALA A 61 -3.31 6.35 9.56
N MET A 62 -1.98 6.26 9.44
CA MET A 62 -1.07 6.16 10.59
C MET A 62 -1.20 7.36 11.52
N ARG A 63 -1.26 8.58 10.96
CA ARG A 63 -1.49 9.80 11.77
C ARG A 63 -2.83 9.79 12.50
N ILE A 64 -3.89 9.21 11.90
CA ILE A 64 -5.18 9.06 12.56
C ILE A 64 -5.09 8.05 13.71
N ILE A 65 -4.37 6.95 13.52
CA ILE A 65 -4.19 5.90 14.54
C ILE A 65 -3.39 6.41 15.74
N THR A 66 -2.31 7.16 15.50
CA THR A 66 -1.39 7.63 16.53
C THR A 66 -1.76 8.99 17.11
N GLY A 67 -2.61 9.77 16.44
CA GLY A 67 -2.85 11.17 16.77
C GLY A 67 -1.64 12.08 16.52
N ALA A 68 -0.63 11.60 15.78
CA ALA A 68 0.63 12.32 15.60
C ALA A 68 0.48 13.58 14.73
N MET A 69 1.29 14.60 15.05
CA MET A 69 1.40 15.82 14.27
C MET A 69 1.85 15.54 12.84
N LYS A 70 1.56 16.45 11.89
CA LYS A 70 2.00 16.30 10.49
C LYS A 70 3.53 16.29 10.32
N SER A 71 4.26 16.94 11.22
CA SER A 71 5.73 16.99 11.24
C SER A 71 6.38 15.67 11.68
N THR A 72 5.63 14.76 12.32
CA THR A 72 6.19 13.50 12.81
C THR A 72 6.70 12.64 11.65
N PRO A 73 7.94 12.12 11.73
CA PRO A 73 8.52 11.24 10.71
C PRO A 73 7.69 9.98 10.47
N ILE A 74 7.60 9.56 9.21
CA ILE A 74 6.81 8.38 8.81
C ILE A 74 7.36 7.11 9.46
N LYS A 75 8.69 6.92 9.44
CA LYS A 75 9.36 5.75 10.00
C LYS A 75 9.07 5.55 11.49
N ALA A 76 8.97 6.63 12.26
CA ALA A 76 8.60 6.56 13.68
C ALA A 76 7.15 6.06 13.85
N MET A 77 6.23 6.53 13.01
CA MET A 77 4.84 6.06 13.03
C MET A 77 4.71 4.59 12.59
N GLU A 78 5.51 4.15 11.63
CA GLU A 78 5.55 2.74 11.21
C GLU A 78 5.99 1.85 12.37
N THR A 79 7.02 2.25 13.12
CA THR A 79 7.47 1.53 14.33
C THR A 79 6.38 1.48 15.40
N ILE A 80 5.72 2.61 15.69
CA ILE A 80 4.67 2.68 16.73
C ILE A 80 3.44 1.84 16.35
N THR A 81 3.03 1.90 15.09
CA THR A 81 1.82 1.18 14.62
C THR A 81 2.08 -0.26 14.22
N GLY A 82 3.34 -0.65 14.01
CA GLY A 82 3.72 -1.93 13.44
C GLY A 82 3.27 -2.12 11.99
N ILE A 83 2.88 -1.04 11.30
CA ILE A 83 2.45 -1.08 9.90
C ILE A 83 3.68 -1.04 9.00
N GLN A 84 3.81 -2.06 8.14
CA GLN A 84 4.91 -2.16 7.18
C GLN A 84 4.85 -1.04 6.10
N PRO A 85 5.99 -0.50 5.65
CA PRO A 85 6.05 0.45 4.54
C PRO A 85 5.34 -0.09 3.29
N MET A 86 4.57 0.75 2.60
CA MET A 86 3.86 0.35 1.38
C MET A 86 4.79 -0.19 0.29
N ALA A 87 6.04 0.27 0.23
CA ALA A 87 7.03 -0.13 -0.78
C ALA A 87 7.36 -1.62 -0.65
N ASP A 88 7.75 -2.05 0.54
CA ASP A 88 8.05 -3.45 0.83
C ASP A 88 6.85 -4.36 0.53
N ARG A 89 5.64 -3.86 0.81
CA ARG A 89 4.40 -4.59 0.53
C ARG A 89 4.17 -4.77 -0.98
N ARG A 90 4.41 -3.71 -1.76
CA ARG A 90 4.37 -3.77 -3.23
C ARG A 90 5.36 -4.80 -3.72
N ASP A 91 6.62 -4.70 -3.30
CA ASP A 91 7.69 -5.54 -3.82
C ASP A 91 7.44 -7.01 -3.49
N ARG A 92 6.98 -7.32 -2.26
CA ARG A 92 6.56 -8.67 -1.89
C ARG A 92 5.45 -9.20 -2.79
N LYS A 93 4.40 -8.41 -3.08
CA LYS A 93 3.28 -8.83 -3.93
C LYS A 93 3.71 -9.04 -5.39
N VAL A 94 4.60 -8.19 -5.88
CA VAL A 94 5.16 -8.29 -7.24
C VAL A 94 6.03 -9.53 -7.37
N LEU A 95 6.89 -9.80 -6.39
CA LEU A 95 7.71 -11.01 -6.37
C LEU A 95 6.87 -12.28 -6.36
N VAL A 96 5.82 -12.33 -5.53
CA VAL A 96 4.89 -13.47 -5.49
C VAL A 96 4.19 -13.65 -6.84
N LEU A 97 3.78 -12.57 -7.51
CA LEU A 97 3.18 -12.66 -8.84
C LEU A 97 4.19 -13.17 -9.87
N ALA A 98 5.42 -12.63 -9.86
CA ALA A 98 6.47 -13.02 -10.80
C ALA A 98 6.83 -14.51 -10.65
N GLU A 99 6.95 -15.01 -9.42
CA GLU A 99 7.15 -16.44 -9.14
C GLU A 99 6.01 -17.31 -9.68
N LYS A 100 4.76 -16.92 -9.42
CA LYS A 100 3.59 -17.65 -9.94
C LYS A 100 3.59 -17.72 -11.46
N LEU A 101 3.92 -16.61 -12.13
CA LEU A 101 4.02 -16.56 -13.57
C LEU A 101 5.13 -17.47 -14.09
N LYS A 102 6.33 -17.43 -13.49
CA LYS A 102 7.45 -18.30 -13.88
C LYS A 102 7.17 -19.79 -13.74
N ARG A 103 6.38 -20.19 -12.74
CA ARG A 103 6.05 -21.61 -12.49
C ARG A 103 4.96 -22.15 -13.43
N LEU A 104 4.10 -21.29 -13.97
CA LEU A 104 2.96 -21.68 -14.78
C LEU A 104 3.23 -21.42 -16.27
N ASN A 105 3.91 -22.37 -16.91
CA ASN A 105 4.26 -22.29 -18.34
C ASN A 105 3.04 -22.22 -19.27
N SER A 106 1.86 -22.69 -18.82
CA SER A 106 0.60 -22.64 -19.58
C SER A 106 -0.17 -21.33 -19.44
N HIS A 107 0.26 -20.42 -18.55
CA HIS A 107 -0.48 -19.19 -18.29
C HIS A 107 -0.26 -18.16 -19.40
N PRO A 108 -1.29 -17.43 -19.88
CA PRO A 108 -1.16 -16.46 -20.99
C PRO A 108 -0.12 -15.36 -20.77
N MET A 109 0.15 -15.01 -19.50
CA MET A 109 1.16 -14.00 -19.12
C MET A 109 2.58 -14.56 -19.00
N TYR A 110 2.80 -15.87 -19.18
CA TYR A 110 4.11 -16.51 -19.04
C TYR A 110 5.13 -15.96 -20.05
N GLU A 111 4.76 -15.94 -21.33
CA GLU A 111 5.63 -15.42 -22.40
C GLU A 111 5.91 -13.93 -22.24
N ARG A 112 4.91 -13.16 -21.78
CA ARG A 112 5.10 -11.75 -21.44
C ARG A 112 6.05 -11.55 -20.26
N SER A 113 6.04 -12.46 -19.28
CA SER A 113 6.94 -12.42 -18.12
C SER A 113 8.41 -12.58 -18.53
N LYS A 114 8.71 -13.37 -19.57
CA LYS A 114 10.07 -13.52 -20.11
C LYS A 114 10.60 -12.26 -20.79
N GLY A 115 9.71 -11.39 -21.28
CA GLY A 115 10.04 -10.17 -22.02
C GLY A 115 10.17 -8.89 -21.19
N PHE A 116 9.95 -8.93 -19.86
CA PHE A 116 10.05 -7.74 -19.01
C PHE A 116 11.48 -7.16 -19.06
N GLY A 117 11.64 -6.00 -19.72
CA GLY A 117 12.90 -5.25 -19.80
C GLY A 117 13.41 -4.99 -21.22
N ARG A 118 12.96 -5.75 -22.24
CA ARG A 118 13.51 -5.63 -23.61
C ARG A 118 12.93 -4.46 -24.42
N SER A 119 11.64 -4.15 -24.25
CA SER A 119 10.96 -3.16 -25.10
C SER A 119 11.18 -1.70 -24.68
N ARG A 120 11.76 -1.44 -23.50
CA ARG A 120 11.94 -0.06 -22.98
C ARG A 120 13.27 0.59 -23.37
N ILE A 121 14.22 -0.20 -23.87
CA ILE A 121 15.58 0.25 -24.26
C ILE A 121 15.64 0.73 -25.72
N GLN A 122 14.61 0.46 -26.53
CA GLN A 122 14.56 0.79 -27.98
C GLN A 122 14.03 2.20 -28.29
N ARG A 123 14.12 3.15 -27.36
CA ARG A 123 13.74 4.56 -27.57
C ARG A 123 14.85 5.49 -27.12
N THR A 124 15.92 5.52 -27.91
CA THR A 124 16.94 6.59 -27.97
C THR A 124 17.50 6.59 -29.37
#